data_AF-A0A920MZT9-F1
#
_entry.id   AF-A0A920MZT9-F1
#
_cell.length_a   1.000
_cell.length_b   1.000
_cell.length_c   1.000
_cell.angle_alpha   90.00
_cell.angle_beta   90.00
_cell.angle_gamma   90.00
#
_symmetry.space_group_name_H-M   'P 1'
#
loop_
_entity.id
_entity.type
_entity.pdbx_description
1 polymer ?
#
loop_
_entity_poly.entity_id
_entity_poly.type
_entity_poly.pdbx_seq_one_letter_code
_entity_poly.pdbx_strand_id
1 'polypeptide(L)'
;MALPRQGGRRQRLRQGRAERGGADNGDAEKGDGDAAPSEKAGDESFKSTAFNYWLITTIGSLIALGFARYFYTWMMKQDEGNERMVEIAQAVRDGADAYLKRQYKVVGIFFAVACVALMFVSFVLGAQHPLVPFAFLTGGLFSGLAGWFGMKTATWASSRTTQGAMNSLNEGLQVAFRSGAVMGLTVVGLGLLDICLWFGALYFVFEGSMTLAEITVTMLCFGMGASAQALFARVGGGIFTKAADVGADLVGKVEAGIPEDDPRNPATIADNVGDNVGDVAGMGADLYESYCGSILASAALGVAAFHDMGEAVQVNALLLPMMLAAAGIILSIWGVFLVKTKEDTSQKNLLKALGKGINYSSIGVAVVAFFLADLLLPDNSMLFMSVGVGLLAGWLIGWWTEYSTSDEYAPTQAIAKQAESGPATIIIAGVAEGLYSVWVPIVVIGAAILLAFGFSTDWAFGDADKFALGLYGVGLGAVGMLSTLGLTLATDAYGPIADNAGGNAEMAGLEPIVRSEPMPWTAWATPRRHRQGFRHWIGCPDRAGPAGRLR
;
A
#
# COMPACT_ATOMS: atom_id res chain seq x y z
N MET A 1 -29.75 58.77 -5.28
CA MET A 1 -31.22 58.84 -5.10
C MET A 1 -31.65 57.53 -4.46
N ALA A 2 -31.78 57.50 -3.13
CA ALA A 2 -33.00 57.77 -2.37
C ALA A 2 -33.84 56.50 -2.17
N LEU A 3 -33.83 56.04 -0.91
CA LEU A 3 -34.73 55.03 -0.32
C LEU A 3 -36.22 55.44 -0.51
N PRO A 4 -37.16 54.51 -0.25
CA PRO A 4 -37.84 54.61 1.04
C PRO A 4 -38.14 53.27 1.76
N ARG A 5 -38.32 53.42 3.08
CA ARG A 5 -38.77 52.47 4.11
C ARG A 5 -40.30 52.28 4.11
N GLN A 6 -40.77 51.17 4.69
CA GLN A 6 -41.85 50.95 5.68
C GLN A 6 -42.49 49.56 5.46
N GLY A 7 -42.98 48.76 6.42
CA GLY A 7 -43.09 48.71 7.89
C GLY A 7 -43.28 47.21 8.27
N GLY A 8 -43.12 46.70 9.48
CA GLY A 8 -43.65 47.14 10.77
C GLY A 8 -44.84 46.25 11.20
N ARG A 9 -44.61 45.14 11.93
CA ARG A 9 -45.63 44.50 12.79
C ARG A 9 -45.01 44.01 14.11
N ARG A 10 -45.70 44.40 15.19
CA ARG A 10 -45.41 44.28 16.64
C ARG A 10 -45.76 42.90 17.21
N GLN A 11 -45.16 42.53 18.35
CA GLN A 11 -45.77 42.08 19.62
C GLN A 11 -44.67 41.53 20.55
N ARG A 12 -44.66 41.62 21.89
CA ARG A 12 -45.35 42.38 22.95
C ARG A 12 -44.48 42.17 24.21
N LEU A 13 -44.41 43.19 25.06
CA LEU A 13 -43.72 43.21 26.34
C LEU A 13 -44.39 42.32 27.40
N ARG A 14 -43.58 41.75 28.30
CA ARG A 14 -43.94 41.56 29.73
C ARG A 14 -42.73 41.92 30.59
N GLN A 15 -42.92 42.96 31.41
CA GLN A 15 -42.07 43.37 32.53
C GLN A 15 -42.76 43.02 33.85
N GLY A 16 -41.94 42.78 34.87
CA GLY A 16 -42.21 42.85 36.33
C GLY A 16 -40.94 42.30 37.02
N ARG A 17 -39.98 43.08 37.55
CA ARG A 17 -39.98 43.99 38.74
C ARG A 17 -40.47 43.24 39.99
N ALA A 18 -39.82 43.20 41.16
CA ALA A 18 -38.83 44.07 41.83
C ALA A 18 -38.09 43.24 42.91
N GLU A 19 -36.78 43.37 43.10
CA GLU A 19 -36.03 44.23 44.05
C GLU A 19 -35.82 43.70 45.50
N ARG A 20 -34.60 44.00 46.00
CA ARG A 20 -34.07 44.10 47.38
C ARG A 20 -33.60 42.79 48.02
N GLY A 21 -32.41 42.68 48.60
CA GLY A 21 -31.37 43.64 48.98
C GLY A 21 -30.64 43.07 50.21
N GLY A 22 -29.35 43.40 50.41
CA GLY A 22 -28.65 43.11 51.67
C GLY A 22 -27.21 42.66 51.50
N ALA A 23 -26.28 43.47 52.00
CA ALA A 23 -24.85 43.30 51.97
C ALA A 23 -24.33 42.40 53.12
N ASP A 24 -23.14 41.82 52.93
CA ASP A 24 -21.91 42.10 53.70
C ASP A 24 -21.12 40.87 54.17
N ASN A 25 -19.79 41.06 54.16
CA ASN A 25 -18.69 40.31 54.79
C ASN A 25 -18.13 39.02 54.15
N GLY A 26 -16.97 39.22 53.51
CA GLY A 26 -15.68 38.57 53.80
C GLY A 26 -15.67 37.12 54.29
N ASP A 27 -15.00 36.26 53.52
CA ASP A 27 -13.76 35.62 53.98
C ASP A 27 -12.97 35.09 52.79
N ALA A 28 -11.67 35.35 52.81
CA ALA A 28 -10.70 34.82 51.88
C ALA A 28 -10.26 33.45 52.38
N GLU A 29 -10.68 32.38 51.71
CA GLU A 29 -10.04 31.07 51.84
C GLU A 29 -9.47 30.63 50.49
N LYS A 30 -8.14 30.46 50.48
CA LYS A 30 -7.41 29.71 49.47
C LYS A 30 -7.85 28.25 49.54
N GLY A 31 -8.44 27.73 48.48
CA GLY A 31 -8.59 26.30 48.24
C GLY A 31 -7.75 25.88 47.05
N ASP A 32 -6.54 25.38 47.32
CA ASP A 32 -5.92 24.34 46.50
C ASP A 32 -6.70 23.04 46.74
N GLY A 33 -7.06 22.29 45.69
CA GLY A 33 -7.51 20.91 45.86
C GLY A 33 -8.60 20.44 44.89
N ASP A 34 -8.21 19.45 44.09
CA ASP A 34 -9.03 18.37 43.53
C ASP A 34 -9.92 18.65 42.32
N ALA A 35 -9.34 18.41 41.13
CA ALA A 35 -10.10 17.93 39.98
C ALA A 35 -10.88 16.66 40.37
N ALA A 36 -12.18 16.66 40.09
CA ALA A 36 -13.16 15.72 40.63
C ALA A 36 -12.85 14.24 40.29
N PRO A 37 -13.13 13.27 41.19
CA PRO A 37 -12.87 11.83 40.98
C PRO A 37 -13.54 11.22 39.74
N SER A 38 -14.64 11.80 39.25
CA SER A 38 -15.38 11.30 38.08
C SER A 38 -14.68 11.58 36.75
N GLU A 39 -13.90 12.67 36.66
CA GLU A 39 -13.23 13.10 35.43
C GLU A 39 -11.95 12.27 35.21
N LYS A 40 -11.20 12.00 36.29
CA LYS A 40 -10.04 11.08 36.28
C LYS A 40 -10.40 9.63 35.96
N ALA A 41 -11.54 9.14 36.47
CA ALA A 41 -12.01 7.78 36.17
C ALA A 41 -12.44 7.60 34.70
N GLY A 42 -13.00 8.65 34.08
CA GLY A 42 -13.34 8.67 32.66
C GLY A 42 -12.11 8.66 31.75
N ASP A 43 -11.08 9.44 32.09
CA ASP A 43 -9.82 9.52 31.35
C ASP A 43 -9.03 8.20 31.39
N GLU A 44 -8.93 7.54 32.56
CA GLU A 44 -8.26 6.24 32.66
C GLU A 44 -8.99 5.13 31.88
N SER A 45 -10.33 5.13 31.88
CA SER A 45 -11.13 4.18 31.10
C SER A 45 -10.93 4.36 29.59
N PHE A 46 -10.83 5.60 29.13
CA PHE A 46 -10.55 5.90 27.72
C PHE A 46 -9.13 5.47 27.32
N LYS A 47 -8.10 5.85 28.09
CA LYS A 47 -6.72 5.47 27.81
C LYS A 47 -6.52 3.95 27.77
N SER A 48 -7.19 3.23 28.67
CA SER A 48 -7.24 1.76 28.65
C SER A 48 -7.86 1.21 27.35
N THR A 49 -8.93 1.84 26.87
CA THR A 49 -9.58 1.46 25.60
C THR A 49 -8.69 1.72 24.39
N ALA A 50 -8.07 2.90 24.31
CA ALA A 50 -7.12 3.26 23.26
C ALA A 50 -5.91 2.31 23.25
N PHE A 51 -5.40 1.96 24.44
CA PHE A 51 -4.32 0.97 24.59
C PHE A 51 -4.74 -0.40 24.05
N ASN A 52 -5.97 -0.85 24.32
CA ASN A 52 -6.47 -2.12 23.80
C ASN A 52 -6.55 -2.13 22.27
N TYR A 53 -7.02 -1.05 21.63
CA TYR A 53 -7.07 -0.94 20.17
C TYR A 53 -5.68 -0.91 19.54
N TRP A 54 -4.75 -0.17 20.14
CA TRP A 54 -3.34 -0.20 19.75
C TRP A 54 -2.74 -1.59 19.88
N LEU A 55 -3.02 -2.30 20.99
CA LEU A 55 -2.52 -3.65 21.23
C LEU A 55 -3.09 -4.65 20.21
N ILE A 56 -4.39 -4.59 19.92
CA ILE A 56 -5.03 -5.43 18.89
C ILE A 56 -4.37 -5.20 17.53
N THR A 57 -4.13 -3.94 17.17
CA THR A 57 -3.48 -3.58 15.91
C THR A 57 -2.04 -4.11 15.84
N THR A 58 -1.29 -3.97 16.93
CA THR A 58 0.08 -4.50 17.07
C THR A 58 0.10 -6.03 16.98
N ILE A 59 -0.86 -6.72 17.60
CA ILE A 59 -1.00 -8.17 17.48
C ILE A 59 -1.30 -8.55 16.02
N GLY A 60 -2.15 -7.79 15.33
CA GLY A 60 -2.45 -7.98 13.90
C GLY A 60 -1.18 -7.91 13.03
N SER A 61 -0.30 -6.93 13.26
CA SER A 61 0.97 -6.83 12.52
C SER A 61 1.91 -8.01 12.81
N LEU A 62 2.00 -8.45 14.06
CA LEU A 62 2.79 -9.61 14.46
C LEU A 62 2.25 -10.92 13.87
N ILE A 63 0.93 -11.06 13.76
CA ILE A 63 0.29 -12.19 13.07
C ILE A 63 0.70 -12.22 11.59
N ALA A 64 0.72 -11.06 10.91
CA ALA A 64 1.18 -10.98 9.52
C ALA A 64 2.61 -11.51 9.37
N LEU A 65 3.53 -11.04 10.22
CA LEU A 65 4.94 -11.47 10.22
C LEU A 65 5.09 -12.94 10.59
N GLY A 66 4.28 -13.44 11.53
CA GLY A 66 4.21 -14.86 11.89
C GLY A 66 3.79 -15.74 10.71
N PHE A 67 2.75 -15.34 9.97
CA PHE A 67 2.32 -16.03 8.76
C PHE A 67 3.31 -15.89 7.60
N ALA A 68 3.97 -14.74 7.44
CA ALA A 68 5.05 -14.57 6.48
C ALA A 68 6.19 -15.57 6.77
N ARG A 69 6.59 -15.70 8.03
CA ARG A 69 7.59 -16.70 8.46
C ARG A 69 7.09 -18.13 8.25
N TYR A 70 5.83 -18.41 8.53
CA TYR A 70 5.22 -19.73 8.28
C TYR A 70 5.31 -20.11 6.80
N PHE A 71 4.86 -19.24 5.89
CA PHE A 71 4.91 -19.49 4.45
C PHE A 71 6.34 -19.57 3.92
N TYR A 72 7.25 -18.73 4.41
CA TYR A 72 8.68 -18.84 4.08
C TYR A 72 9.26 -20.21 4.50
N THR A 73 8.97 -20.66 5.72
CA THR A 73 9.43 -21.98 6.20
C THR A 73 8.84 -23.11 5.37
N TRP A 74 7.58 -22.99 4.98
CA TRP A 74 6.91 -23.97 4.14
C TRP A 74 7.51 -24.02 2.74
N MET A 75 7.82 -22.86 2.14
CA MET A 75 8.50 -22.74 0.85
C MET A 75 9.89 -23.39 0.92
N MET A 76 10.69 -23.08 1.94
CA MET A 76 12.04 -23.63 2.08
C MET A 76 12.07 -25.17 2.19
N LYS A 77 10.97 -25.79 2.61
CA LYS A 77 10.81 -27.25 2.68
C LYS A 77 10.43 -27.89 1.34
N GLN A 78 10.01 -27.11 0.34
CA GLN A 78 9.76 -27.62 -1.01
C GLN A 78 11.10 -27.97 -1.67
N ASP A 79 11.03 -28.94 -2.58
CA ASP A 79 12.18 -29.43 -3.34
C ASP A 79 12.72 -28.33 -4.26
N GLU A 80 14.04 -28.11 -4.25
CA GLU A 80 14.71 -27.14 -5.14
C GLU A 80 14.90 -27.67 -6.57
N GLY A 81 14.60 -28.95 -6.80
CA GLY A 81 14.75 -29.61 -8.08
C GLY A 81 16.17 -30.15 -8.27
N ASN A 82 16.57 -30.29 -9.54
CA ASN A 82 17.84 -30.92 -9.88
C ASN A 82 19.06 -30.00 -9.65
N GLU A 83 20.26 -30.58 -9.68
CA GLU A 83 21.52 -29.85 -9.43
C GLU A 83 21.70 -28.63 -10.35
N ARG A 84 21.28 -28.74 -11.62
CA ARG A 84 21.36 -27.63 -12.58
C ARG A 84 20.44 -26.47 -12.22
N MET A 85 19.20 -26.76 -11.81
CA MET A 85 18.23 -25.75 -11.37
C MET A 85 18.73 -24.99 -10.13
N VAL A 86 19.35 -25.72 -9.19
CA VAL A 86 19.96 -25.17 -7.98
C VAL A 86 21.14 -24.27 -8.31
N GLU A 87 22.02 -24.69 -9.22
CA GLU A 87 23.17 -23.90 -9.69
C GLU A 87 22.73 -22.57 -10.31
N ILE A 88 21.72 -22.58 -11.19
CA ILE A 88 21.16 -21.38 -11.82
C ILE A 88 20.55 -20.45 -10.77
N ALA A 89 19.71 -20.98 -9.88
CA ALA A 89 19.13 -20.20 -8.80
C ALA A 89 20.19 -19.60 -7.87
N GLN A 90 21.30 -20.31 -7.64
CA GLN A 90 22.42 -19.78 -6.86
C GLN A 90 23.09 -18.58 -7.54
N ALA A 91 23.32 -18.64 -8.85
CA ALA A 91 23.88 -17.52 -9.61
C ALA A 91 22.98 -16.27 -9.53
N VAL A 92 21.66 -16.45 -9.64
CA VAL A 92 20.67 -15.37 -9.48
C VAL A 92 20.68 -14.81 -8.04
N ARG A 93 20.70 -15.68 -7.03
CA ARG A 93 20.81 -15.28 -5.61
C ARG A 93 22.05 -14.42 -5.34
N ASP A 94 23.21 -14.85 -5.84
CA ASP A 94 24.47 -14.14 -5.65
C ASP A 94 24.48 -12.78 -6.36
N GLY A 95 23.95 -12.72 -7.59
CA GLY A 95 23.81 -11.48 -8.34
C GLY A 95 22.87 -10.47 -7.67
N ALA A 96 21.70 -10.92 -7.22
CA ALA A 96 20.72 -10.08 -6.54
C ALA A 96 21.27 -9.54 -5.21
N ASP A 97 22.00 -10.37 -4.45
CA ASP A 97 22.68 -9.96 -3.22
C ASP A 97 23.78 -8.94 -3.46
N ALA A 98 24.61 -9.15 -4.49
CA ALA A 98 25.67 -8.21 -4.84
C ALA A 98 25.08 -6.84 -5.23
N TYR A 99 24.00 -6.85 -6.02
CA TYR A 99 23.30 -5.64 -6.41
C TYR A 99 22.70 -4.90 -5.21
N LEU A 100 21.88 -5.57 -4.37
CA LEU A 100 21.25 -4.90 -3.22
C LEU A 100 22.28 -4.36 -2.23
N LYS A 101 23.38 -5.09 -1.96
CA LYS A 101 24.47 -4.58 -1.11
C LYS A 101 25.04 -3.28 -1.66
N ARG A 102 25.23 -3.19 -2.98
CA ARG A 102 25.73 -1.97 -3.62
C ARG A 102 24.71 -0.84 -3.56
N GLN A 103 23.46 -1.11 -3.87
CA GLN A 103 22.37 -0.14 -3.81
C GLN A 103 22.22 0.42 -2.39
N TYR A 104 22.11 -0.44 -1.38
CA TYR A 104 21.89 -0.02 0.02
C TYR A 104 23.08 0.74 0.58
N LYS A 105 24.31 0.45 0.13
CA LYS A 105 25.48 1.26 0.49
C LYS A 105 25.35 2.70 -0.01
N VAL A 106 24.93 2.90 -1.26
CA VAL A 106 24.76 4.25 -1.85
C VAL A 106 23.58 4.96 -1.20
N VAL A 107 22.46 4.27 -1.02
CA VAL A 107 21.28 4.84 -0.38
C VAL A 107 21.56 5.18 1.09
N GLY A 108 22.32 4.36 1.81
CA GLY A 108 22.75 4.66 3.18
C GLY A 108 23.54 5.97 3.30
N ILE A 109 24.37 6.30 2.30
CA ILE A 109 25.07 7.61 2.26
C ILE A 109 24.06 8.75 2.09
N PHE A 110 23.10 8.60 1.18
CA PHE A 110 22.03 9.59 1.00
C PHE A 110 21.24 9.80 2.30
N PHE A 111 20.83 8.72 2.97
CA PHE A 111 20.10 8.78 4.24
C PHE A 111 20.91 9.45 5.35
N ALA A 112 22.22 9.21 5.41
CA ALA A 112 23.09 9.90 6.37
C ALA A 112 23.11 11.41 6.12
N VAL A 113 23.25 11.85 4.86
CA VAL A 113 23.24 13.28 4.50
C VAL A 113 21.87 13.91 4.77
N ALA A 114 20.78 13.25 4.38
CA ALA A 114 19.42 13.72 4.62
C ALA A 114 19.12 13.81 6.13
N CYS A 115 19.57 12.83 6.92
CA CYS A 115 19.43 12.85 8.37
C CYS A 115 20.17 14.04 8.99
N VAL A 116 21.40 14.35 8.56
CA VAL A 116 22.13 15.54 9.03
C VAL A 116 21.38 16.82 8.70
N ALA A 117 20.81 16.93 7.49
CA ALA A 117 19.99 18.07 7.11
C ALA A 117 18.72 18.19 7.97
N LEU A 118 18.03 17.08 8.23
CA LEU A 118 16.86 17.06 9.12
C LEU A 118 17.23 17.39 10.57
N MET A 119 18.38 16.91 11.07
CA MET A 119 18.88 17.29 12.39
C MET A 119 19.13 18.80 12.48
N PHE A 120 19.69 19.42 11.43
CA PHE A 120 19.84 20.87 11.39
C PHE A 120 18.48 21.59 11.45
N VAL A 121 17.49 21.14 10.67
CA VAL A 121 16.14 21.72 10.68
C VAL A 121 15.44 21.54 12.04
N SER A 122 15.56 20.38 12.66
CA SER A 122 14.91 20.08 13.94
C SER A 122 15.61 20.77 15.12
N PHE A 123 16.94 20.64 15.26
CA PHE A 123 17.66 21.09 16.45
C PHE A 123 18.19 22.53 16.36
N VAL A 124 18.53 23.02 15.17
CA VAL A 124 19.11 24.37 15.00
C VAL A 124 18.05 25.40 14.62
N LEU A 125 17.20 25.08 13.64
CA LEU A 125 16.13 25.99 13.21
C LEU A 125 14.88 25.89 14.09
N GLY A 126 14.71 24.80 14.84
CA GLY A 126 13.52 24.56 15.65
C GLY A 126 12.23 24.45 14.83
N ALA A 127 12.33 24.16 13.53
CA ALA A 127 11.20 24.16 12.61
C ALA A 127 10.45 22.82 12.55
N GLN A 128 11.01 21.77 13.15
CA GLN A 128 10.46 20.41 13.19
C GLN A 128 10.77 19.77 14.55
N HIS A 129 9.95 18.78 14.95
CA HIS A 129 10.16 18.08 16.21
C HIS A 129 11.53 17.35 16.22
N PRO A 130 12.26 17.29 17.35
CA PRO A 130 13.55 16.59 17.48
C PRO A 130 13.55 15.11 17.07
N LEU A 131 12.38 14.46 17.09
CA LEU A 131 12.25 13.04 16.72
C LEU A 131 12.10 12.80 15.21
N VAL A 132 11.84 13.84 14.42
CA VAL A 132 11.64 13.75 12.96
C VAL A 132 12.80 13.07 12.21
N PRO A 133 14.08 13.38 12.48
CA PRO A 133 15.20 12.71 11.80
C PRO A 133 15.23 11.20 12.06
N PHE A 134 14.82 10.77 13.26
CA PHE A 134 14.80 9.36 13.64
C PHE A 134 13.61 8.64 12.99
N ALA A 135 12.44 9.27 12.96
CA ALA A 135 11.28 8.77 12.21
C ALA A 135 11.64 8.56 10.72
N PHE A 136 12.28 9.54 10.09
CA PHE A 136 12.78 9.41 8.72
C PHE A 136 13.69 8.17 8.52
N LEU A 137 14.62 7.93 9.45
CA LEU A 137 15.52 6.78 9.36
C LEU A 137 14.79 5.44 9.52
N THR A 138 13.84 5.32 10.47
CA THR A 138 13.10 4.06 10.66
C THR A 138 12.24 3.73 9.46
N GLY A 139 11.55 4.72 8.88
CA GLY A 139 10.71 4.50 7.71
C GLY A 139 11.51 4.00 6.50
N GLY A 140 12.70 4.56 6.27
CA GLY A 140 13.62 4.07 5.24
C GLY A 140 14.17 2.67 5.54
N LEU A 141 14.51 2.39 6.81
CA LEU A 141 14.99 1.08 7.24
C LEU A 141 13.95 -0.01 7.01
N PHE A 142 12.71 0.18 7.47
CA PHE A 142 11.64 -0.82 7.32
C PHE A 142 11.19 -0.98 5.87
N SER A 143 11.17 0.10 5.08
CA SER A 143 10.95 0.01 3.62
C SER A 143 12.04 -0.83 2.94
N GLY A 144 13.31 -0.61 3.32
CA GLY A 144 14.44 -1.42 2.84
C GLY A 144 14.34 -2.87 3.27
N LEU A 145 14.00 -3.14 4.53
CA LEU A 145 13.79 -4.50 5.02
C LEU A 145 12.65 -5.21 4.27
N ALA A 146 11.55 -4.51 3.98
CA ALA A 146 10.44 -5.07 3.22
C ALA A 146 10.87 -5.52 1.81
N GLY A 147 11.62 -4.67 1.09
CA GLY A 147 12.21 -5.02 -0.20
C GLY A 147 13.21 -6.17 -0.10
N TRP A 148 14.06 -6.18 0.93
CA TRP A 148 15.07 -7.22 1.14
C TRP A 148 14.44 -8.60 1.43
N PHE A 149 13.46 -8.68 2.33
CA PHE A 149 12.75 -9.92 2.63
C PHE A 149 11.97 -10.44 1.42
N GLY A 150 11.36 -9.55 0.64
CA GLY A 150 10.70 -9.90 -0.62
C GLY A 150 11.67 -10.54 -1.60
N MET A 151 12.79 -9.86 -1.90
CA MET A 151 13.82 -10.35 -2.81
C MET A 151 14.41 -11.68 -2.36
N LYS A 152 14.74 -11.80 -1.07
CA LYS A 152 15.23 -13.06 -0.51
C LYS A 152 14.21 -14.18 -0.74
N THR A 153 12.94 -13.94 -0.46
CA THR A 153 11.94 -14.99 -0.67
C THR A 153 11.80 -15.37 -2.13
N ALA A 154 11.77 -14.40 -3.05
CA ALA A 154 11.62 -14.65 -4.48
C ALA A 154 12.79 -15.46 -5.07
N THR A 155 14.02 -15.08 -4.75
CA THR A 155 15.23 -15.77 -5.23
C THR A 155 15.38 -17.20 -4.69
N TRP A 156 14.83 -17.50 -3.51
CA TRP A 156 14.76 -18.88 -2.99
C TRP A 156 13.59 -19.68 -3.56
N ALA A 157 12.54 -19.01 -4.05
CA ALA A 157 11.32 -19.65 -4.51
C ALA A 157 11.36 -20.08 -5.99
N SER A 158 12.14 -19.42 -6.84
CA SER A 158 12.12 -19.66 -8.30
C SER A 158 12.35 -21.11 -8.70
N SER A 159 13.46 -21.73 -8.29
CA SER A 159 13.76 -23.14 -8.61
C SER A 159 12.72 -24.11 -8.04
N ARG A 160 12.19 -23.82 -6.85
CA ARG A 160 11.12 -24.61 -6.22
C ARG A 160 9.79 -24.50 -6.97
N THR A 161 9.49 -23.32 -7.50
CA THR A 161 8.33 -23.12 -8.38
C THR A 161 8.51 -23.92 -9.66
N THR A 162 9.69 -23.89 -10.28
CA THR A 162 10.01 -24.73 -11.44
C THR A 162 9.83 -26.21 -11.13
N GLN A 163 10.34 -26.69 -9.99
CA GLN A 163 10.17 -28.08 -9.57
C GLN A 163 8.70 -28.45 -9.31
N GLY A 164 7.95 -27.57 -8.65
CA GLY A 164 6.51 -27.77 -8.44
C GLY A 164 5.73 -27.84 -9.76
N ALA A 165 6.11 -27.02 -10.74
CA ALA A 165 5.54 -27.03 -12.08
C ALA A 165 5.80 -28.34 -12.85
N MET A 166 6.92 -29.03 -12.58
CA MET A 166 7.17 -30.36 -13.14
C MET A 166 6.18 -31.41 -12.62
N ASN A 167 5.62 -31.21 -11.43
CA ASN A 167 4.64 -32.11 -10.82
C ASN A 167 3.21 -31.76 -11.25
N SER A 168 2.81 -30.48 -11.12
CA SER A 168 1.51 -29.98 -11.57
C SER A 168 1.46 -28.45 -11.63
N LEU A 169 0.54 -27.91 -12.43
CA LEU A 169 0.29 -26.48 -12.54
C LEU A 169 -0.09 -25.87 -11.18
N ASN A 170 -0.95 -26.56 -10.44
CA ASN A 170 -1.42 -26.09 -9.14
C ASN A 170 -0.32 -26.14 -8.06
N GLU A 171 0.61 -27.10 -8.13
CA GLU A 171 1.74 -27.17 -7.20
C GLU A 171 2.72 -26.01 -7.46
N GLY A 172 3.12 -25.79 -8.72
CA GLY A 172 3.92 -24.63 -9.10
C GLY A 172 3.26 -23.31 -8.70
N LEU A 173 1.95 -23.16 -8.96
CA LEU A 173 1.17 -21.99 -8.54
C LEU A 173 1.20 -21.80 -7.02
N GLN A 174 0.98 -22.87 -6.23
CA GLN A 174 0.95 -22.75 -4.78
C GLN A 174 2.30 -22.34 -4.21
N VAL A 175 3.41 -22.86 -4.77
CA VAL A 175 4.76 -22.45 -4.36
C VAL A 175 4.98 -20.98 -4.68
N ALA A 176 4.73 -20.56 -5.92
CA ALA A 176 4.94 -19.17 -6.35
C ALA A 176 4.04 -18.19 -5.58
N PHE A 177 2.74 -18.48 -5.47
CA PHE A 177 1.76 -17.61 -4.84
C PHE A 177 1.98 -17.48 -3.33
N ARG A 178 2.24 -18.59 -2.61
CA ARG A 178 2.55 -18.52 -1.17
C ARG A 178 3.87 -17.83 -0.91
N SER A 179 4.84 -17.95 -1.81
CA SER A 179 6.09 -17.19 -1.74
C SER A 179 5.85 -15.69 -1.95
N GLY A 180 5.00 -15.32 -2.91
CA GLY A 180 4.51 -13.94 -3.05
C GLY A 180 3.78 -13.44 -1.81
N ALA A 181 3.00 -14.30 -1.14
CA ALA A 181 2.33 -13.94 0.11
C ALA A 181 3.30 -13.62 1.26
N VAL A 182 4.49 -14.21 1.30
CA VAL A 182 5.53 -13.80 2.26
C VAL A 182 5.89 -12.34 2.08
N MET A 183 6.10 -11.89 0.84
CA MET A 183 6.39 -10.49 0.53
C MET A 183 5.21 -9.59 0.94
N GLY A 184 3.99 -9.94 0.52
CA GLY A 184 2.78 -9.19 0.84
C GLY A 184 2.57 -9.00 2.34
N LEU A 185 2.67 -10.09 3.11
CA LEU A 185 2.50 -10.08 4.56
C LEU A 185 3.67 -9.40 5.30
N THR A 186 4.89 -9.48 4.77
CA THR A 186 6.04 -8.75 5.34
C THR A 186 5.87 -7.26 5.17
N VAL A 187 5.42 -6.78 4.00
CA VAL A 187 5.17 -5.35 3.74
C VAL A 187 4.13 -4.78 4.70
N VAL A 188 2.93 -5.39 4.77
CA VAL A 188 1.87 -4.90 5.65
C VAL A 188 2.20 -5.10 7.13
N GLY A 189 2.89 -6.20 7.46
CA GLY A 189 3.29 -6.51 8.83
C GLY A 189 4.35 -5.55 9.37
N LEU A 190 5.41 -5.27 8.61
CA LEU A 190 6.42 -4.29 9.00
C LEU A 190 5.84 -2.88 9.03
N GLY A 191 5.03 -2.52 8.02
CA GLY A 191 4.46 -1.17 7.93
C GLY A 191 3.51 -0.84 9.08
N LEU A 192 2.61 -1.77 9.41
CA LEU A 192 1.70 -1.57 10.54
C LEU A 192 2.44 -1.65 11.88
N LEU A 193 3.46 -2.50 12.00
CA LEU A 193 4.28 -2.57 13.21
C LEU A 193 5.03 -1.25 13.45
N ASP A 194 5.65 -0.65 12.44
CA ASP A 194 6.36 0.63 12.57
C ASP A 194 5.41 1.76 13.02
N ILE A 195 4.21 1.85 12.42
CA ILE A 195 3.15 2.78 12.85
C ILE A 195 2.79 2.56 14.32
N CYS A 196 2.54 1.31 14.72
CA CYS A 196 2.18 0.99 16.10
C CYS A 196 3.29 1.32 17.08
N LEU A 197 4.55 1.02 16.76
CA LEU A 197 5.69 1.31 17.64
C LEU A 197 5.87 2.81 17.84
N TRP A 198 5.78 3.60 16.75
CA TRP A 198 5.87 5.06 16.86
C TRP A 198 4.70 5.66 17.60
N PHE A 199 3.46 5.28 17.27
CA PHE A 199 2.29 5.77 18.00
C PHE A 199 2.36 5.42 19.48
N GLY A 200 2.68 4.16 19.80
CA GLY A 200 2.75 3.70 21.19
C GLY A 200 3.86 4.40 21.99
N ALA A 201 5.02 4.62 21.37
CA ALA A 201 6.10 5.36 22.00
C ALA A 201 5.71 6.82 22.25
N LEU A 202 5.18 7.52 21.24
CA LEU A 202 4.87 8.94 21.36
C LEU A 202 3.66 9.23 22.25
N TYR A 203 2.63 8.40 22.18
CA TYR A 203 1.37 8.62 22.89
C TYR A 203 1.38 8.06 24.33
N PHE A 204 1.90 6.83 24.55
CA PHE A 204 1.87 6.20 25.88
C PHE A 204 3.17 6.33 26.68
N VAL A 205 4.34 6.33 26.02
CA VAL A 205 5.64 6.38 26.75
C VAL A 205 6.08 7.82 26.98
N PHE A 206 5.95 8.68 25.98
CA PHE A 206 6.24 10.11 26.06
C PHE A 206 4.96 10.93 26.31
N GLU A 207 4.06 10.40 27.15
CA GLU A 207 2.78 11.01 27.47
C GLU A 207 2.94 12.49 27.90
N GLY A 208 2.11 13.37 27.32
CA GLY A 208 2.10 14.81 27.62
C GLY A 208 3.26 15.62 27.04
N SER A 209 4.20 14.99 26.32
CA SER A 209 5.31 15.71 25.67
C SER A 209 4.94 16.38 24.35
N MET A 210 3.88 15.89 23.69
CA MET A 210 3.44 16.31 22.37
C MET A 210 1.92 16.29 22.28
N THR A 211 1.35 17.21 21.52
CA THR A 211 -0.04 17.17 21.10
C THR A 211 -0.27 16.06 20.07
N LEU A 212 -1.51 15.58 19.93
CA LEU A 212 -1.85 14.55 18.96
C LEU A 212 -1.57 14.97 17.49
N ALA A 213 -1.71 16.27 17.21
CA ALA A 213 -1.32 16.85 15.93
C ALA A 213 0.20 16.74 15.69
N GLU A 214 1.03 17.04 16.70
CA GLU A 214 2.48 16.89 16.60
C GLU A 214 2.90 15.42 16.46
N ILE A 215 2.22 14.51 17.14
CA ILE A 215 2.44 13.05 17.02
C ILE A 215 2.20 12.62 15.57
N THR A 216 1.06 12.94 14.99
CA THR A 216 0.70 12.53 13.62
C THR A 216 1.61 13.16 12.57
N VAL A 217 1.98 14.44 12.71
CA VAL A 217 2.95 15.11 11.83
C VAL A 217 4.35 14.49 11.94
N THR A 218 4.78 14.12 13.15
CA THR A 218 6.07 13.44 13.35
C THR A 218 6.08 12.06 12.71
N MET A 219 4.98 11.30 12.84
CA MET A 219 4.84 10.00 12.20
C MET A 219 4.82 10.12 10.66
N LEU A 220 4.17 11.13 10.09
CA LEU A 220 4.22 11.37 8.63
C LEU A 220 5.65 11.50 8.09
N CYS A 221 6.60 11.97 8.91
CA CYS A 221 8.00 12.10 8.51
C CYS A 221 8.72 10.76 8.31
N PHE A 222 8.27 9.65 8.91
CA PHE A 222 8.81 8.34 8.52
C PHE A 222 8.33 7.93 7.12
N GLY A 223 7.12 8.34 6.72
CA GLY A 223 6.63 8.17 5.35
C GLY A 223 7.59 8.76 4.31
N MET A 224 8.13 9.96 4.58
CA MET A 224 9.16 10.57 3.73
C MET A 224 10.43 9.69 3.60
N GLY A 225 10.84 9.04 4.69
CA GLY A 225 11.94 8.07 4.68
C GLY A 225 11.62 6.85 3.82
N ALA A 226 10.41 6.30 3.98
CA ALA A 226 9.94 5.18 3.18
C ALA A 226 9.91 5.53 1.67
N SER A 227 9.40 6.71 1.30
CA SER A 227 9.36 7.17 -0.11
C SER A 227 10.75 7.37 -0.69
N ALA A 228 11.69 7.92 0.08
CA ALA A 228 13.06 8.07 -0.37
C ALA A 228 13.72 6.71 -0.68
N GLN A 229 13.57 5.73 0.21
CA GLN A 229 14.07 4.38 0.00
C GLN A 229 13.40 3.72 -1.21
N ALA A 230 12.07 3.80 -1.31
CA ALA A 230 11.29 3.25 -2.41
C ALA A 230 11.70 3.82 -3.77
N LEU A 231 11.94 5.13 -3.85
CA LEU A 231 12.39 5.80 -5.07
C LEU A 231 13.72 5.21 -5.57
N PHE A 232 14.74 5.12 -4.71
CA PHE A 232 16.03 4.55 -5.10
C PHE A 232 15.93 3.05 -5.40
N ALA A 233 15.13 2.31 -4.62
CA ALA A 233 14.90 0.89 -4.83
C ALA A 233 14.32 0.63 -6.23
N ARG A 234 13.23 1.33 -6.57
CA ARG A 234 12.47 1.17 -7.81
C ARG A 234 13.21 1.70 -9.03
N VAL A 235 13.80 2.90 -8.95
CA VAL A 235 14.54 3.48 -10.09
C VAL A 235 15.81 2.69 -10.35
N GLY A 236 16.60 2.40 -9.31
CA GLY A 236 17.83 1.64 -9.47
C GLY A 236 17.57 0.24 -10.00
N GLY A 237 16.68 -0.50 -9.32
CA GLY A 237 16.34 -1.88 -9.71
C GLY A 237 15.69 -1.92 -11.09
N GLY A 238 14.81 -0.96 -11.40
CA GLY A 238 14.16 -0.79 -12.69
C GLY A 238 15.12 -0.55 -13.86
N ILE A 239 16.15 0.29 -13.65
CA ILE A 239 17.21 0.50 -14.65
C ILE A 239 17.99 -0.80 -14.87
N PHE A 240 18.33 -1.52 -13.79
CA PHE A 240 19.08 -2.76 -13.88
C PHE A 240 18.31 -3.85 -14.65
N THR A 241 17.06 -4.14 -14.27
CA THR A 241 16.22 -5.13 -14.96
C THR A 241 16.01 -4.76 -16.42
N LYS A 242 15.56 -3.54 -16.72
CA LYS A 242 15.21 -3.18 -18.10
C LYS A 242 16.40 -3.03 -19.03
N ALA A 243 17.59 -2.74 -18.51
CA ALA A 243 18.81 -2.80 -19.31
C ALA A 243 19.20 -4.25 -19.66
N ALA A 244 19.00 -5.19 -18.73
CA ALA A 244 19.29 -6.60 -18.94
C ALA A 244 18.26 -7.26 -19.87
N ASP A 245 16.98 -7.13 -19.55
CA ASP A 245 15.80 -7.61 -20.31
C ASP A 245 15.90 -7.20 -21.79
N VAL A 246 15.95 -5.89 -22.08
CA VAL A 246 16.04 -5.37 -23.47
C VAL A 246 17.29 -5.88 -24.19
N GLY A 247 18.42 -6.00 -23.49
CA GLY A 247 19.66 -6.51 -24.08
C GLY A 247 19.59 -8.01 -24.38
N ALA A 248 19.02 -8.79 -23.48
CA ALA A 248 18.86 -10.23 -23.62
C ALA A 248 17.89 -10.54 -24.77
N ASP A 249 16.74 -9.88 -24.80
CA ASP A 249 15.68 -10.16 -25.76
C ASP A 249 16.02 -9.71 -27.18
N LEU A 250 16.60 -8.52 -27.36
CA LEU A 250 16.96 -8.04 -28.69
C LEU A 250 18.04 -8.92 -29.33
N VAL A 251 19.14 -9.15 -28.61
CA VAL A 251 20.25 -9.94 -29.16
C VAL A 251 19.87 -11.42 -29.27
N GLY A 252 19.20 -11.97 -28.26
CA GLY A 252 18.79 -13.38 -28.23
C GLY A 252 17.72 -13.70 -29.28
N LYS A 253 16.54 -13.09 -29.15
CA LYS A 253 15.35 -13.48 -29.94
C LYS A 253 15.38 -12.88 -31.34
N VAL A 254 15.81 -11.63 -31.48
CA VAL A 254 15.70 -10.89 -32.77
C VAL A 254 16.94 -11.08 -33.64
N GLU A 255 18.15 -10.97 -33.09
CA GLU A 255 19.38 -11.05 -33.88
C GLU A 255 19.90 -12.49 -34.03
N ALA A 256 20.01 -13.24 -32.93
CA ALA A 256 20.58 -14.59 -32.93
C ALA A 256 19.54 -15.70 -33.20
N GLY A 257 18.25 -15.40 -33.03
CA GLY A 257 17.16 -16.37 -33.21
C GLY A 257 17.21 -17.55 -32.23
N ILE A 258 17.74 -17.33 -31.02
CA ILE A 258 17.72 -18.30 -29.93
C ILE A 258 16.50 -18.07 -29.03
N PRO A 259 16.02 -19.08 -28.28
CA PRO A 259 14.94 -18.91 -27.32
C PRO A 259 15.20 -17.79 -26.30
N GLU A 260 14.11 -17.24 -25.76
CA GLU A 260 14.13 -16.41 -24.55
C GLU A 260 14.74 -17.19 -23.39
N ASP A 261 15.47 -16.54 -22.49
CA ASP A 261 16.18 -17.19 -21.37
C ASP A 261 17.17 -18.31 -21.74
N ASP A 262 17.62 -18.39 -22.99
CA ASP A 262 18.58 -19.42 -23.40
C ASP A 262 19.93 -19.29 -22.66
N PRO A 263 20.49 -20.39 -22.11
CA PRO A 263 21.72 -20.34 -21.32
C PRO A 263 22.98 -19.93 -22.11
N ARG A 264 22.90 -19.86 -23.45
CA ARG A 264 23.98 -19.33 -24.32
C ARG A 264 24.03 -17.80 -24.32
N ASN A 265 22.94 -17.14 -23.93
CA ASN A 265 22.87 -15.69 -23.86
C ASN A 265 23.44 -15.20 -22.52
N PRO A 266 24.54 -14.40 -22.51
CA PRO A 266 25.18 -13.98 -21.26
C PRO A 266 24.35 -13.00 -20.44
N ALA A 267 23.26 -12.45 -20.99
CA ALA A 267 22.42 -11.47 -20.30
C ALA A 267 21.30 -12.11 -19.44
N THR A 268 20.99 -13.40 -19.61
CA THR A 268 19.81 -14.05 -18.98
C THR A 268 19.89 -14.10 -17.46
N ILE A 269 21.08 -14.36 -16.91
CA ILE A 269 21.28 -14.27 -15.45
C ILE A 269 21.06 -12.84 -14.94
N ALA A 270 21.51 -11.82 -15.69
CA ALA A 270 21.30 -10.43 -15.29
C ALA A 270 19.82 -10.03 -15.37
N ASP A 271 19.08 -10.57 -16.34
CA ASP A 271 17.64 -10.37 -16.49
C ASP A 271 16.87 -10.95 -15.29
N ASN A 272 17.09 -12.23 -15.01
CA ASN A 272 16.49 -12.93 -13.87
C ASN A 272 16.89 -12.28 -12.52
N VAL A 273 18.14 -11.80 -12.38
CA VAL A 273 18.55 -10.96 -11.22
C VAL A 273 17.73 -9.67 -11.17
N GLY A 274 17.54 -9.04 -12.32
CA GLY A 274 16.75 -7.83 -12.53
C GLY A 274 15.34 -7.94 -11.96
N ASP A 275 14.61 -8.99 -12.30
CA ASP A 275 13.24 -9.22 -11.79
C ASP A 275 13.19 -9.22 -10.26
N ASN A 276 14.19 -9.82 -9.62
CA ASN A 276 14.25 -9.89 -8.16
C ASN A 276 14.58 -8.52 -7.53
N VAL A 277 15.47 -7.73 -8.14
CA VAL A 277 15.93 -6.45 -7.54
C VAL A 277 15.04 -5.26 -7.89
N GLY A 278 14.44 -5.25 -9.08
CA GLY A 278 13.50 -4.23 -9.52
C GLY A 278 12.08 -4.60 -9.11
N ASP A 279 11.65 -5.79 -9.53
CA ASP A 279 10.24 -6.12 -9.62
C ASP A 279 9.70 -6.76 -8.35
N VAL A 280 10.60 -7.28 -7.51
CA VAL A 280 10.28 -7.72 -6.16
C VAL A 280 10.75 -6.66 -5.15
N ALA A 281 12.07 -6.40 -5.04
CA ALA A 281 12.59 -5.52 -4.00
C ALA A 281 12.06 -4.08 -4.10
N GLY A 282 12.11 -3.49 -5.30
CA GLY A 282 11.61 -2.15 -5.57
C GLY A 282 10.09 -2.04 -5.37
N MET A 283 9.34 -3.05 -5.79
CA MET A 283 7.89 -3.13 -5.57
C MET A 283 7.52 -3.23 -4.09
N GLY A 284 8.26 -4.00 -3.29
CA GLY A 284 8.00 -4.16 -1.87
C GLY A 284 8.21 -2.86 -1.10
N ALA A 285 9.29 -2.14 -1.42
CA ALA A 285 9.58 -0.83 -0.84
C ALA A 285 8.52 0.22 -1.22
N ASP A 286 8.07 0.23 -2.48
CA ASP A 286 7.02 1.12 -2.98
C ASP A 286 5.67 0.89 -2.29
N LEU A 287 5.23 -0.37 -2.20
CA LEU A 287 3.94 -0.68 -1.58
C LEU A 287 3.96 -0.56 -0.06
N TYR A 288 5.12 -0.73 0.58
CA TYR A 288 5.32 -0.34 1.98
C TYR A 288 5.03 1.14 2.19
N GLU A 289 5.60 1.98 1.33
CA GLU A 289 5.40 3.42 1.39
C GLU A 289 3.93 3.79 1.22
N SER A 290 3.26 3.28 0.19
CA SER A 290 1.88 3.68 -0.09
C SER A 290 0.93 3.19 1.00
N TYR A 291 1.20 2.00 1.56
CA TYR A 291 0.46 1.46 2.69
C TYR A 291 0.59 2.34 3.94
N CYS A 292 1.82 2.62 4.37
CA CYS A 292 2.06 3.47 5.53
C CYS A 292 1.54 4.90 5.31
N GLY A 293 1.81 5.47 4.13
CA GLY A 293 1.39 6.82 3.75
C GLY A 293 -0.12 7.00 3.83
N SER A 294 -0.90 6.05 3.28
CA SER A 294 -2.36 6.13 3.34
C SER A 294 -2.90 6.07 4.78
N ILE A 295 -2.36 5.20 5.64
CA ILE A 295 -2.79 5.07 7.04
C ILE A 295 -2.42 6.32 7.83
N LEU A 296 -1.18 6.81 7.71
CA LEU A 296 -0.70 7.99 8.43
C LEU A 296 -1.40 9.28 7.99
N ALA A 297 -1.59 9.46 6.69
CA ALA A 297 -2.32 10.62 6.18
C ALA A 297 -3.76 10.62 6.67
N SER A 298 -4.41 9.45 6.66
CA SER A 298 -5.77 9.31 7.21
C SER A 298 -5.80 9.57 8.71
N ALA A 299 -4.84 9.05 9.48
CA ALA A 299 -4.71 9.32 10.90
C ALA A 299 -4.57 10.81 11.20
N ALA A 300 -3.67 11.51 10.49
CA ALA A 300 -3.47 12.95 10.62
C ALA A 300 -4.73 13.75 10.25
N LEU A 301 -5.40 13.38 9.16
CA LEU A 301 -6.66 14.00 8.75
C LEU A 301 -7.80 13.74 9.75
N GLY A 302 -7.83 12.56 10.37
CA GLY A 302 -8.78 12.23 11.43
C GLY A 302 -8.61 13.11 12.65
N VAL A 303 -7.37 13.30 13.11
CA VAL A 303 -7.07 14.23 14.22
C VAL A 303 -7.50 15.66 13.86
N ALA A 304 -7.21 16.12 12.64
CA ALA A 304 -7.61 17.45 12.19
C ALA A 304 -9.14 17.60 12.06
N ALA A 305 -9.84 16.58 11.57
CA ALA A 305 -11.29 16.58 11.39
C ALA A 305 -12.06 16.72 12.70
N PHE A 306 -11.49 16.21 13.80
CA PHE A 306 -12.11 16.22 15.12
C PHE A 306 -11.41 17.15 16.11
N HIS A 307 -10.67 18.16 15.63
CA HIS A 307 -9.86 19.04 16.48
C HIS A 307 -10.66 19.80 17.57
N ASP A 308 -11.92 20.15 17.28
CA ASP A 308 -12.85 20.81 18.22
C ASP A 308 -13.54 19.82 19.19
N MET A 309 -13.29 18.53 19.02
CA MET A 309 -13.84 17.47 19.87
C MET A 309 -12.82 17.04 20.92
N GLY A 310 -13.29 16.36 21.97
CA GLY A 310 -12.42 15.82 23.01
C GLY A 310 -11.37 14.84 22.46
N GLU A 311 -10.23 14.74 23.16
CA GLU A 311 -9.08 13.89 22.79
C GLU A 311 -9.50 12.45 22.49
N ALA A 312 -10.49 11.93 23.21
CA ALA A 312 -11.02 10.59 22.98
C ALA A 312 -11.51 10.35 21.54
N VAL A 313 -12.22 11.32 20.96
CA VAL A 313 -12.73 11.22 19.58
C VAL A 313 -11.58 11.32 18.58
N GLN A 314 -10.61 12.21 18.82
CA GLN A 314 -9.46 12.39 17.93
C GLN A 314 -8.58 11.14 17.89
N VAL A 315 -8.34 10.50 19.03
CA VAL A 315 -7.57 9.25 19.11
C VAL A 315 -8.34 8.10 18.45
N ASN A 316 -9.66 8.03 18.62
CA ASN A 316 -10.47 7.05 17.89
C ASN A 316 -10.39 7.27 16.37
N ALA A 317 -10.41 8.51 15.90
CA ALA A 317 -10.23 8.82 14.49
C ALA A 317 -8.82 8.46 13.99
N LEU A 318 -7.78 8.65 14.81
CA LEU A 318 -6.42 8.19 14.48
C LEU A 318 -6.34 6.66 14.37
N LEU A 319 -6.96 5.94 15.31
CA LEU A 319 -6.89 4.48 15.41
C LEU A 319 -7.74 3.76 14.37
N LEU A 320 -8.82 4.37 13.85
CA LEU A 320 -9.69 3.75 12.85
C LEU A 320 -8.94 3.23 11.61
N PRO A 321 -8.13 4.01 10.88
CA PRO A 321 -7.36 3.50 9.74
C PRO A 321 -6.36 2.41 10.12
N MET A 322 -5.80 2.46 11.34
CA MET A 322 -4.89 1.42 11.85
C MET A 322 -5.63 0.10 12.12
N MET A 323 -6.82 0.15 12.74
CA MET A 323 -7.65 -1.03 12.97
C MET A 323 -8.21 -1.62 11.68
N LEU A 324 -8.56 -0.77 10.70
CA LEU A 324 -8.93 -1.21 9.36
C LEU A 324 -7.78 -1.98 8.68
N ALA A 325 -6.56 -1.47 8.79
CA ALA A 325 -5.36 -2.13 8.31
C ALA A 325 -5.14 -3.50 9.00
N ALA A 326 -5.30 -3.59 10.32
CA ALA A 326 -5.20 -4.85 11.06
C ALA A 326 -6.27 -5.88 10.63
N ALA A 327 -7.52 -5.44 10.47
CA ALA A 327 -8.59 -6.31 9.96
C ALA A 327 -8.30 -6.78 8.53
N GLY A 328 -7.82 -5.88 7.68
CA GLY A 328 -7.39 -6.16 6.31
C GLY A 328 -6.29 -7.22 6.21
N ILE A 329 -5.33 -7.22 7.16
CA ILE A 329 -4.32 -8.27 7.28
C ILE A 329 -4.95 -9.64 7.53
N ILE A 330 -5.83 -9.76 8.53
CA ILE A 330 -6.47 -11.03 8.89
C ILE A 330 -7.29 -11.57 7.71
N LEU A 331 -8.05 -10.69 7.05
CA LEU A 331 -8.84 -11.04 5.88
C LEU A 331 -7.97 -11.37 4.66
N SER A 332 -6.80 -10.75 4.52
CA SER A 332 -5.81 -11.09 3.50
C SER A 332 -5.24 -12.50 3.72
N ILE A 333 -4.87 -12.83 4.96
CA ILE A 333 -4.38 -14.18 5.32
C ILE A 333 -5.45 -15.23 5.00
N TRP A 334 -6.70 -14.98 5.39
CA TRP A 334 -7.82 -15.85 5.05
C TRP A 334 -7.98 -16.01 3.53
N GLY A 335 -7.89 -14.90 2.79
CA GLY A 335 -7.96 -14.89 1.33
C GLY A 335 -6.84 -15.71 0.66
N VAL A 336 -5.61 -15.72 1.20
CA VAL A 336 -4.51 -16.55 0.70
C VAL A 336 -4.88 -18.04 0.72
N PHE A 337 -5.59 -18.51 1.74
CA PHE A 337 -6.02 -19.92 1.84
C PHE A 337 -7.17 -20.28 0.89
N LEU A 338 -7.90 -19.30 0.36
CA LEU A 338 -8.98 -19.51 -0.61
C LEU A 338 -8.48 -19.66 -2.05
N VAL A 339 -7.24 -19.23 -2.34
CA VAL A 339 -6.65 -19.31 -3.68
C VAL A 339 -6.22 -20.75 -3.97
N LYS A 340 -6.94 -21.40 -4.89
CA LYS A 340 -6.63 -22.72 -5.44
C LYS A 340 -7.07 -22.76 -6.90
N THR A 341 -6.24 -23.33 -7.78
CA THR A 341 -6.62 -23.55 -9.18
C THR A 341 -6.99 -25.02 -9.42
N LYS A 342 -7.79 -25.26 -10.45
CA LYS A 342 -7.96 -26.60 -11.03
C LYS A 342 -6.79 -26.83 -12.01
N GLU A 343 -6.50 -28.08 -12.37
CA GLU A 343 -5.46 -28.45 -13.36
C GLU A 343 -5.80 -28.03 -14.82
N ASP A 344 -6.72 -27.08 -14.98
CA ASP A 344 -7.11 -26.53 -16.27
C ASP A 344 -6.25 -25.29 -16.56
N THR A 345 -5.69 -25.24 -17.76
CA THR A 345 -4.51 -24.44 -18.12
C THR A 345 -4.85 -23.00 -18.51
N SER A 346 -6.14 -22.66 -18.65
CA SER A 346 -6.51 -21.31 -19.10
C SER A 346 -6.12 -20.22 -18.09
N GLN A 347 -5.49 -19.15 -18.59
CA GLN A 347 -5.14 -17.93 -17.85
C GLN A 347 -6.35 -17.35 -17.11
N LYS A 348 -7.52 -17.43 -17.73
CA LYS A 348 -8.79 -17.02 -17.13
C LYS A 348 -9.14 -17.76 -15.84
N ASN A 349 -8.83 -19.04 -15.73
CA ASN A 349 -9.09 -19.82 -14.51
C ASN A 349 -8.13 -19.42 -13.38
N LEU A 350 -6.87 -19.15 -13.73
CA LEU A 350 -5.86 -18.66 -12.80
C LEU A 350 -6.23 -17.28 -12.24
N LEU A 351 -6.55 -16.31 -13.11
CA LEU A 351 -6.96 -14.97 -12.70
C LEU A 351 -8.23 -15.00 -11.86
N LYS A 352 -9.20 -15.87 -12.18
CA LYS A 352 -10.38 -16.11 -11.34
C LYS A 352 -10.04 -16.67 -9.97
N ALA A 353 -9.07 -17.57 -9.85
CA ALA A 353 -8.65 -18.14 -8.57
C ALA A 353 -8.04 -17.06 -7.66
N LEU A 354 -7.18 -16.19 -8.22
CA LEU A 354 -6.60 -15.04 -7.52
C LEU A 354 -7.68 -14.01 -7.16
N GLY A 355 -8.55 -13.67 -8.10
CA GLY A 355 -9.67 -12.74 -7.92
C GLY A 355 -10.66 -13.20 -6.86
N LYS A 356 -10.89 -14.51 -6.71
CA LYS A 356 -11.75 -15.07 -5.66
C LYS A 356 -11.27 -14.64 -4.28
N GLY A 357 -9.98 -14.82 -3.98
CA GLY A 357 -9.40 -14.41 -2.70
C GLY A 357 -9.61 -12.92 -2.45
N ILE A 358 -9.23 -12.08 -3.43
CA ILE A 358 -9.31 -10.62 -3.34
C ILE A 358 -10.75 -10.15 -3.10
N ASN A 359 -11.71 -10.69 -3.85
CA ASN A 359 -13.11 -10.28 -3.77
C ASN A 359 -13.71 -10.62 -2.40
N TYR A 360 -13.50 -11.84 -1.89
CA TYR A 360 -14.02 -12.23 -0.58
C TYR A 360 -13.35 -11.45 0.56
N SER A 361 -12.03 -11.22 0.50
CA SER A 361 -11.34 -10.37 1.48
C SER A 361 -11.88 -8.93 1.45
N SER A 362 -12.12 -8.37 0.26
CA SER A 362 -12.66 -7.01 0.10
C SER A 362 -14.08 -6.86 0.67
N ILE A 363 -14.96 -7.83 0.42
CA ILE A 363 -16.30 -7.88 1.03
C ILE A 363 -16.19 -7.95 2.56
N GLY A 364 -15.27 -8.79 3.07
CA GLY A 364 -15.00 -8.88 4.51
C GLY A 364 -14.58 -7.53 5.10
N VAL A 365 -13.68 -6.79 4.41
CA VAL A 365 -13.23 -5.48 4.89
C VAL A 365 -14.39 -4.49 4.92
N ALA A 366 -15.24 -4.46 3.90
CA ALA A 366 -16.40 -3.57 3.87
C ALA A 366 -17.35 -3.80 5.06
N VAL A 367 -17.59 -5.06 5.43
CA VAL A 367 -18.42 -5.42 6.59
C VAL A 367 -17.74 -5.00 7.89
N VAL A 368 -16.44 -5.28 8.07
CA VAL A 368 -15.70 -4.91 9.28
C VAL A 368 -15.59 -3.38 9.41
N ALA A 369 -15.46 -2.66 8.29
CA ALA A 369 -15.39 -1.20 8.28
C ALA A 369 -16.64 -0.55 8.86
N PHE A 370 -17.83 -1.11 8.58
CA PHE A 370 -19.07 -0.65 9.20
C PHE A 370 -19.02 -0.77 10.72
N PHE A 371 -18.67 -1.95 11.24
CA PHE A 371 -18.61 -2.18 12.69
C PHE A 371 -17.52 -1.34 13.37
N LEU A 372 -16.37 -1.14 12.72
CA LEU A 372 -15.30 -0.31 13.29
C LEU A 372 -15.67 1.18 13.28
N ALA A 373 -16.30 1.69 12.22
CA ALA A 373 -16.75 3.07 12.17
C ALA A 373 -17.83 3.34 13.22
N ASP A 374 -18.80 2.43 13.37
CA ASP A 374 -19.86 2.52 14.39
C ASP A 374 -19.30 2.43 15.82
N LEU A 375 -18.28 1.58 16.05
CA LEU A 375 -17.65 1.42 17.36
C LEU A 375 -16.78 2.62 17.76
N LEU A 376 -15.95 3.14 16.85
CA LEU A 376 -14.97 4.19 17.17
C LEU A 376 -15.53 5.60 17.00
N LEU A 377 -16.43 5.81 16.03
CA LEU A 377 -16.99 7.11 15.65
C LEU A 377 -18.51 6.98 15.38
N PRO A 378 -19.34 6.67 16.39
CA PRO A 378 -20.76 6.35 16.21
C PRO A 378 -21.56 7.45 15.51
N ASP A 379 -21.30 8.72 15.86
CA ASP A 379 -21.95 9.89 15.24
C ASP A 379 -21.53 10.13 13.79
N ASN A 380 -20.45 9.48 13.33
CA ASN A 380 -19.89 9.60 11.98
C ASN A 380 -19.73 8.22 11.33
N SER A 381 -20.57 7.25 11.68
CA SER A 381 -20.47 5.87 11.20
C SER A 381 -20.43 5.79 9.68
N MET A 382 -21.12 6.71 8.96
CA MET A 382 -21.15 6.83 7.49
C MET A 382 -19.76 6.89 6.82
N LEU A 383 -18.70 7.20 7.56
CA LEU A 383 -17.31 7.07 7.12
C LEU A 383 -16.98 5.67 6.54
N PHE A 384 -17.69 4.61 6.97
CA PHE A 384 -17.53 3.26 6.41
C PHE A 384 -17.83 3.21 4.89
N MET A 385 -18.75 4.05 4.40
CA MET A 385 -19.05 4.12 2.97
C MET A 385 -17.86 4.69 2.18
N SER A 386 -17.06 5.56 2.78
CA SER A 386 -15.82 6.06 2.16
C SER A 386 -14.79 4.95 1.97
N VAL A 387 -14.63 4.08 2.97
CA VAL A 387 -13.82 2.85 2.85
C VAL A 387 -14.36 1.94 1.75
N GLY A 388 -15.68 1.74 1.70
CA GLY A 388 -16.36 0.96 0.68
C GLY A 388 -16.16 1.51 -0.75
N VAL A 389 -16.23 2.82 -0.92
CA VAL A 389 -15.92 3.51 -2.18
C VAL A 389 -14.48 3.26 -2.61
N GLY A 390 -13.52 3.34 -1.67
CA GLY A 390 -12.12 3.03 -1.91
C GLY A 390 -11.88 1.59 -2.38
N LEU A 391 -12.52 0.62 -1.72
CA LEU A 391 -12.51 -0.79 -2.11
C LEU A 391 -13.07 -1.00 -3.52
N LEU A 392 -14.22 -0.39 -3.82
CA LEU A 392 -14.86 -0.49 -5.13
C LEU A 392 -14.01 0.16 -6.22
N ALA A 393 -13.44 1.34 -5.94
CA ALA A 393 -12.56 2.05 -6.87
C ALA A 393 -11.33 1.20 -7.20
N GLY A 394 -10.70 0.59 -6.20
CA GLY A 394 -9.63 -0.36 -6.40
C GLY A 394 -10.06 -1.53 -7.28
N TRP A 395 -11.17 -2.18 -6.94
CA TRP A 395 -11.69 -3.30 -7.72
C TRP A 395 -11.95 -2.94 -9.20
N LEU A 396 -12.57 -1.78 -9.46
CA LEU A 396 -12.84 -1.28 -10.80
C LEU A 396 -11.55 -0.98 -11.58
N ILE A 397 -10.55 -0.37 -10.94
CA ILE A 397 -9.24 -0.13 -11.55
C ILE A 397 -8.56 -1.46 -11.91
N GLY A 398 -8.58 -2.43 -11.00
CA GLY A 398 -7.98 -3.75 -11.24
C GLY A 398 -8.66 -4.50 -12.40
N TRP A 399 -10.00 -4.45 -12.46
CA TRP A 399 -10.78 -5.05 -13.54
C TRP A 399 -10.56 -4.35 -14.89
N TRP A 400 -10.53 -3.02 -14.93
CA TRP A 400 -10.27 -2.30 -16.16
C TRP A 400 -8.87 -2.53 -16.69
N THR A 401 -7.90 -2.59 -15.78
CA THR A 401 -6.51 -2.84 -16.16
C THR A 401 -6.33 -4.28 -16.64
N GLU A 402 -7.08 -5.26 -16.12
CA GLU A 402 -7.18 -6.62 -16.70
C GLU A 402 -7.62 -6.56 -18.16
N TYR A 403 -8.76 -5.90 -18.40
CA TYR A 403 -9.35 -5.79 -19.73
C TYR A 403 -8.39 -5.14 -20.74
N SER A 404 -7.64 -4.14 -20.30
CA SER A 404 -6.73 -3.36 -21.17
C SER A 404 -5.38 -4.04 -21.42
N THR A 405 -5.02 -5.09 -20.65
CA THR A 405 -3.65 -5.64 -20.67
C THR A 405 -3.55 -7.15 -20.84
N SER A 406 -4.61 -7.91 -20.56
CA SER A 406 -4.66 -9.35 -20.78
C SER A 406 -4.88 -9.66 -22.26
N ASP A 407 -4.19 -10.69 -22.76
CA ASP A 407 -4.25 -11.24 -24.12
C ASP A 407 -5.55 -11.98 -24.43
N GLU A 408 -6.37 -12.26 -23.42
CA GLU A 408 -7.72 -12.80 -23.56
C GLU A 408 -8.74 -11.76 -24.08
N TYR A 409 -8.38 -10.47 -24.06
CA TYR A 409 -9.28 -9.37 -24.41
C TYR A 409 -8.89 -8.65 -25.70
N ALA A 410 -9.89 -8.00 -26.30
CA ALA A 410 -9.79 -7.33 -27.58
C ALA A 410 -8.66 -6.27 -27.67
N PRO A 411 -8.36 -5.44 -26.65
CA PRO A 411 -7.30 -4.43 -26.76
C PRO A 411 -5.92 -5.05 -27.07
N THR A 412 -5.51 -6.05 -26.28
CA THR A 412 -4.21 -6.72 -26.45
C THR A 412 -4.18 -7.56 -27.73
N GLN A 413 -5.27 -8.25 -28.06
CA GLN A 413 -5.38 -9.01 -29.32
C GLN A 413 -5.28 -8.11 -30.55
N ALA A 414 -5.85 -6.90 -30.48
CA ALA A 414 -5.77 -5.92 -31.54
C ALA A 414 -4.33 -5.43 -31.75
N ILE A 415 -3.58 -5.18 -30.66
CA ILE A 415 -2.15 -4.84 -30.74
C ILE A 415 -1.34 -5.99 -31.34
N ALA A 416 -1.56 -7.22 -30.88
CA ALA A 416 -0.87 -8.40 -31.39
C ALA A 416 -1.11 -8.58 -32.90
N LYS A 417 -2.34 -8.34 -33.38
CA LYS A 417 -2.67 -8.37 -34.80
C LYS A 417 -1.92 -7.32 -35.63
N GLN A 418 -1.58 -6.16 -35.05
CA GLN A 418 -0.76 -5.16 -35.76
C GLN A 418 0.65 -5.69 -36.08
N ALA A 419 1.12 -6.75 -35.41
CA ALA A 419 2.43 -7.33 -35.69
C ALA A 419 2.58 -7.86 -37.12
N GLU A 420 1.48 -8.25 -37.77
CA GLU A 420 1.47 -8.65 -39.18
C GLU A 420 1.93 -7.53 -40.13
N SER A 421 1.83 -6.27 -39.70
CA SER A 421 2.21 -5.08 -40.47
C SER A 421 3.56 -4.48 -40.09
N GLY A 422 4.27 -5.11 -39.13
CA GLY A 422 5.62 -4.77 -38.73
C GLY A 422 5.73 -4.00 -37.40
N PRO A 423 6.96 -3.75 -36.90
CA PRO A 423 7.17 -3.20 -35.56
C PRO A 423 6.59 -1.78 -35.35
N ALA A 424 6.60 -0.95 -36.39
CA ALA A 424 6.14 0.44 -36.28
C ALA A 424 4.65 0.55 -35.90
N THR A 425 3.79 -0.29 -36.50
CA THR A 425 2.36 -0.29 -36.22
C THR A 425 2.03 -0.92 -34.87
N ILE A 426 2.78 -1.93 -34.42
CA ILE A 426 2.70 -2.46 -33.04
C ILE A 426 2.97 -1.34 -32.03
N ILE A 427 4.06 -0.58 -32.22
CA ILE A 427 4.43 0.51 -31.31
C ILE A 427 3.36 1.59 -31.29
N ILE A 428 2.86 2.01 -32.46
CA ILE A 428 1.78 3.01 -32.56
C ILE A 428 0.52 2.54 -31.83
N ALA A 429 0.10 1.30 -32.07
CA ALA A 429 -1.09 0.74 -31.43
C ALA A 429 -0.92 0.58 -29.92
N GLY A 430 0.25 0.09 -29.46
CA GLY A 430 0.55 -0.04 -28.03
C GLY A 430 0.58 1.31 -27.31
N VAL A 431 1.19 2.34 -27.91
CA VAL A 431 1.18 3.70 -27.34
C VAL A 431 -0.23 4.29 -27.33
N ALA A 432 -0.99 4.12 -28.41
CA ALA A 432 -2.37 4.60 -28.49
C ALA A 432 -3.27 3.94 -27.44
N GLU A 433 -3.20 2.61 -27.29
CA GLU A 433 -3.96 1.87 -26.29
C GLU A 433 -3.52 2.23 -24.87
N GLY A 434 -2.22 2.41 -24.64
CA GLY A 434 -1.70 2.90 -23.36
C GLY A 434 -2.29 4.25 -22.97
N LEU A 435 -2.34 5.20 -23.89
CA LEU A 435 -2.98 6.51 -23.69
C LEU A 435 -4.50 6.39 -23.52
N TYR A 436 -5.15 5.46 -24.22
CA TYR A 436 -6.58 5.22 -24.09
C TYR A 436 -6.94 4.58 -22.73
N SER A 437 -6.10 3.69 -22.21
CA SER A 437 -6.38 2.94 -20.98
C SER A 437 -6.57 3.81 -19.72
N VAL A 438 -6.15 5.07 -19.73
CA VAL A 438 -6.14 5.94 -18.53
C VAL A 438 -7.49 6.55 -18.17
N TRP A 439 -8.45 6.65 -19.11
CA TRP A 439 -9.68 7.41 -18.87
C TRP A 439 -10.55 6.78 -17.77
N VAL A 440 -10.62 5.44 -17.71
CA VAL A 440 -11.41 4.74 -16.67
C VAL A 440 -10.82 4.97 -15.28
N PRO A 441 -9.50 4.72 -15.02
CA PRO A 441 -8.91 5.05 -13.73
C PRO A 441 -9.14 6.50 -13.30
N ILE A 442 -8.98 7.47 -14.21
CA ILE A 442 -9.20 8.90 -13.90
C ILE A 442 -10.65 9.15 -13.46
N VAL A 443 -11.62 8.65 -14.21
CA VAL A 443 -13.05 8.84 -13.88
C VAL A 443 -13.41 8.13 -12.58
N VAL A 444 -12.92 6.91 -12.38
CA VAL A 444 -13.16 6.13 -11.16
C VAL A 444 -12.60 6.84 -9.93
N ILE A 445 -11.38 7.38 -10.01
CA ILE A 445 -10.75 8.09 -8.89
C ILE A 445 -11.45 9.42 -8.63
N GLY A 446 -11.76 10.20 -9.67
CA GLY A 446 -12.52 11.44 -9.53
C GLY A 446 -13.88 11.22 -8.87
N ALA A 447 -14.61 10.18 -9.30
CA ALA A 447 -15.86 9.77 -8.66
C ALA A 447 -15.63 9.29 -7.22
N ALA A 448 -14.59 8.50 -6.95
CA ALA A 448 -14.28 7.99 -5.63
C ALA A 448 -13.98 9.12 -4.62
N ILE A 449 -13.23 10.14 -5.04
CA ILE A 449 -12.96 11.33 -4.22
C ILE A 449 -14.27 12.04 -3.87
N LEU A 450 -15.12 12.32 -4.87
CA LEU A 450 -16.39 13.02 -4.66
C LEU A 450 -17.35 12.21 -3.78
N LEU A 451 -17.43 10.90 -3.97
CA LEU A 451 -18.28 10.00 -3.19
C LEU A 451 -17.78 9.85 -1.75
N ALA A 452 -16.47 9.63 -1.55
CA ALA A 452 -15.89 9.53 -0.21
C ALA A 452 -16.05 10.83 0.58
N PHE A 453 -15.79 11.98 -0.06
CA PHE A 453 -16.05 13.29 0.54
C PHE A 453 -17.55 13.50 0.82
N GLY A 454 -18.43 13.13 -0.12
CA GLY A 454 -19.87 13.27 0.04
C GLY A 454 -20.42 12.43 1.19
N PHE A 455 -20.04 11.16 1.29
CA PHE A 455 -20.50 10.27 2.37
C PHE A 455 -20.02 10.70 3.76
N SER A 456 -18.83 11.30 3.85
CA SER A 456 -18.29 11.80 5.12
C SER A 456 -18.89 13.14 5.54
N THR A 457 -19.52 13.91 4.64
CA THR A 457 -20.01 15.27 4.92
C THR A 457 -21.53 15.44 4.76
N ASP A 458 -22.27 14.36 4.53
CA ASP A 458 -23.68 14.39 4.11
C ASP A 458 -23.90 15.20 2.82
N TRP A 459 -22.97 15.10 1.88
CA TRP A 459 -22.94 15.81 0.60
C TRP A 459 -22.81 17.34 0.72
N ALA A 460 -22.37 17.83 1.87
CA ALA A 460 -22.17 19.25 2.14
C ALA A 460 -20.82 19.77 1.62
N PHE A 461 -20.61 19.74 0.30
CA PHE A 461 -19.34 20.12 -0.34
C PHE A 461 -18.89 21.57 -0.11
N GLY A 462 -19.83 22.47 0.21
CA GLY A 462 -19.55 23.90 0.41
C GLY A 462 -19.36 24.30 1.87
N ASP A 463 -19.46 23.36 2.80
CA ASP A 463 -19.34 23.63 4.23
C ASP A 463 -17.86 23.58 4.65
N ALA A 464 -17.34 24.73 5.10
CA ALA A 464 -15.95 24.86 5.52
C ALA A 464 -15.64 24.05 6.79
N ASP A 465 -16.62 23.91 7.69
CA ASP A 465 -16.43 23.23 8.97
C ASP A 465 -16.33 21.71 8.79
N LYS A 466 -17.01 21.18 7.76
CA LYS A 466 -16.95 19.75 7.39
C LYS A 466 -15.80 19.40 6.43
N PHE A 467 -15.01 20.38 5.98
CA PHE A 467 -13.99 20.15 4.96
C PHE A 467 -12.93 19.13 5.40
N ALA A 468 -12.44 19.24 6.65
CA ALA A 468 -11.46 18.32 7.20
C ALA A 468 -12.04 16.89 7.34
N LEU A 469 -13.31 16.76 7.73
CA LEU A 469 -14.02 15.48 7.78
C LEU A 469 -14.16 14.86 6.38
N GLY A 470 -14.44 15.68 5.37
CA GLY A 470 -14.46 15.28 3.96
C GLY A 470 -13.12 14.71 3.48
N LEU A 471 -12.01 15.40 3.82
CA LEU A 471 -10.66 14.91 3.52
C LEU A 471 -10.33 13.62 4.27
N TYR A 472 -10.75 13.51 5.54
CA TYR A 472 -10.60 12.28 6.31
C TYR A 472 -11.34 11.10 5.65
N GLY A 473 -12.56 11.32 5.13
CA GLY A 473 -13.28 10.34 4.32
C GLY A 473 -12.49 9.92 3.08
N VAL A 474 -11.90 10.86 2.34
CA VAL A 474 -11.03 10.55 1.19
C VAL A 474 -9.80 9.71 1.62
N GLY A 475 -9.18 10.04 2.75
CA GLY A 475 -8.09 9.26 3.33
C GLY A 475 -8.51 7.82 3.66
N LEU A 476 -9.65 7.65 4.34
CA LEU A 476 -10.22 6.33 4.62
C LEU A 476 -10.55 5.54 3.34
N GLY A 477 -10.91 6.23 2.25
CA GLY A 477 -11.02 5.62 0.92
C GLY A 477 -9.70 5.07 0.41
N ALA A 478 -8.60 5.81 0.56
CA ALA A 478 -7.26 5.32 0.21
C ALA A 478 -6.85 4.10 1.06
N VAL A 479 -7.12 4.13 2.37
CA VAL A 479 -6.91 2.97 3.26
C VAL A 479 -7.77 1.78 2.82
N GLY A 480 -9.03 2.02 2.44
CA GLY A 480 -9.92 1.00 1.89
C GLY A 480 -9.32 0.33 0.65
N MET A 481 -8.80 1.11 -0.29
CA MET A 481 -8.15 0.60 -1.50
C MET A 481 -6.94 -0.30 -1.21
N LEU A 482 -6.18 -0.02 -0.15
CA LEU A 482 -4.98 -0.77 0.25
C LEU A 482 -5.20 -1.76 1.41
N SER A 483 -6.41 -1.87 1.94
CA SER A 483 -6.73 -2.73 3.09
C SER A 483 -6.45 -4.21 2.82
N THR A 484 -6.58 -4.66 1.57
CA THR A 484 -6.28 -6.05 1.14
C THR A 484 -4.88 -6.18 0.55
N LEU A 485 -3.98 -5.23 0.82
CA LEU A 485 -2.64 -5.18 0.22
C LEU A 485 -1.84 -6.46 0.47
N GLY A 486 -1.97 -7.09 1.65
CA GLY A 486 -1.22 -8.33 1.95
C GLY A 486 -1.49 -9.45 0.93
N LEU A 487 -2.74 -9.60 0.50
CA LEU A 487 -3.14 -10.57 -0.52
C LEU A 487 -2.90 -10.03 -1.94
N THR A 488 -3.21 -8.77 -2.17
CA THR A 488 -3.03 -8.10 -3.45
C THR A 488 -1.55 -8.12 -3.89
N LEU A 489 -0.64 -7.83 -2.98
CA LEU A 489 0.80 -7.90 -3.24
C LEU A 489 1.28 -9.34 -3.42
N ALA A 490 0.65 -10.33 -2.79
CA ALA A 490 0.94 -11.73 -3.06
C ALA A 490 0.71 -12.07 -4.55
N THR A 491 -0.38 -11.57 -5.14
CA THR A 491 -0.67 -11.77 -6.58
C THR A 491 0.31 -11.04 -7.50
N ASP A 492 0.91 -9.95 -7.03
CA ASP A 492 1.83 -9.13 -7.81
C ASP A 492 3.26 -9.70 -7.77
N ALA A 493 3.73 -10.05 -6.57
CA ALA A 493 5.01 -10.70 -6.31
C ALA A 493 5.10 -12.11 -6.92
N TYR A 494 3.96 -12.77 -7.10
CA TYR A 494 3.85 -14.03 -7.82
C TYR A 494 4.39 -13.95 -9.26
N GLY A 495 4.21 -12.82 -9.95
CA GLY A 495 4.63 -12.63 -11.33
C GLY A 495 6.15 -12.79 -11.53
N PRO A 496 6.99 -11.98 -10.88
CA PRO A 496 8.45 -12.11 -10.99
C PRO A 496 9.01 -13.48 -10.55
N ILE A 497 8.35 -14.14 -9.58
CA ILE A 497 8.72 -15.50 -9.14
C ILE A 497 8.43 -16.52 -10.24
N ALA A 498 7.29 -16.38 -10.91
CA ALA A 498 6.93 -17.20 -12.07
C ALA A 498 7.89 -16.96 -13.24
N ASP A 499 8.27 -15.70 -13.48
CA ASP A 499 9.21 -15.30 -14.54
C ASP A 499 10.55 -16.02 -14.37
N ASN A 500 11.15 -15.89 -13.19
CA ASN A 500 12.40 -16.56 -12.84
C ASN A 500 12.29 -18.09 -12.86
N ALA A 501 11.11 -18.64 -12.59
CA ALA A 501 10.89 -20.07 -12.67
C ALA A 501 10.85 -20.57 -14.13
N GLY A 502 10.31 -19.76 -15.05
CA GLY A 502 10.39 -19.97 -16.50
C GLY A 502 11.83 -19.90 -17.00
N GLY A 503 12.57 -18.86 -16.63
CA GLY A 503 13.98 -18.72 -16.99
C GLY A 503 14.85 -19.85 -16.44
N ASN A 504 14.60 -20.31 -15.21
CA ASN A 504 15.26 -21.48 -14.65
C ASN A 504 14.93 -22.77 -15.44
N ALA A 505 13.67 -22.95 -15.86
CA ALA A 505 13.26 -24.10 -16.66
C ALA A 505 13.97 -24.16 -18.02
N GLU A 506 14.10 -23.02 -18.70
CA GLU A 506 14.80 -22.91 -19.98
C GLU A 506 16.31 -23.13 -19.82
N MET A 507 16.95 -22.43 -18.89
CA MET A 507 18.39 -22.58 -18.63
C MET A 507 18.80 -23.98 -18.14
N ALA A 508 17.88 -24.71 -17.49
CA ALA A 508 18.10 -26.09 -17.08
C ALA A 508 17.76 -27.12 -18.17
N GLY A 509 17.19 -26.69 -19.31
CA GLY A 509 16.87 -27.56 -20.43
C GLY A 509 15.79 -28.61 -20.13
N LEU A 510 14.80 -28.27 -19.28
CA LEU A 510 13.73 -29.19 -18.86
C LEU A 510 12.81 -29.60 -20.02
N GLU A 511 11.80 -30.46 -19.86
CA GLU A 511 10.93 -30.79 -21.01
C GLU A 511 10.13 -29.57 -21.50
N PRO A 512 9.84 -29.44 -22.81
CA PRO A 512 9.06 -28.30 -23.33
C PRO A 512 7.73 -28.10 -22.62
N ILE A 513 7.08 -29.15 -22.12
CA ILE A 513 5.82 -29.05 -21.37
C ILE A 513 5.96 -28.19 -20.09
N VAL A 514 7.16 -28.06 -19.54
CA VAL A 514 7.48 -27.20 -18.40
C VAL A 514 7.85 -25.79 -18.85
N ARG A 515 8.23 -25.59 -20.12
CA ARG A 515 8.67 -24.31 -20.70
C ARG A 515 7.60 -23.60 -21.54
N SER A 516 6.68 -24.36 -22.13
CA SER A 516 5.60 -23.92 -23.03
C SER A 516 4.23 -24.30 -22.47
N GLU A 517 3.14 -23.99 -23.20
CA GLU A 517 1.80 -24.52 -22.86
C GLU A 517 1.89 -26.03 -22.58
N PRO A 518 1.39 -26.50 -21.42
CA PRO A 518 0.35 -25.95 -20.56
C PRO A 518 0.77 -24.95 -19.46
N MET A 519 2.06 -24.58 -19.32
CA MET A 519 2.55 -23.68 -18.26
C MET A 519 2.63 -22.23 -18.75
N PRO A 520 1.71 -21.33 -18.37
CA PRO A 520 1.65 -20.02 -18.98
C PRO A 520 2.45 -19.02 -18.14
N TRP A 521 3.78 -19.18 -18.08
CA TRP A 521 4.68 -18.32 -17.29
C TRP A 521 4.51 -16.83 -17.57
N THR A 522 4.30 -16.48 -18.84
CA THR A 522 3.99 -15.11 -19.27
C THR A 522 2.61 -14.65 -18.80
N ALA A 523 1.60 -15.52 -18.82
CA ALA A 523 0.29 -15.25 -18.21
C ALA A 523 0.40 -15.02 -16.70
N TRP A 524 1.30 -15.75 -16.03
CA TRP A 524 1.57 -15.65 -14.61
C TRP A 524 2.19 -14.29 -14.24
N ALA A 525 2.90 -13.65 -15.17
CA ALA A 525 3.45 -12.30 -15.02
C ALA A 525 2.42 -11.16 -15.24
N THR A 526 1.27 -11.44 -15.87
CA THR A 526 0.21 -10.45 -16.18
C THR A 526 -0.33 -9.65 -14.98
N PRO A 527 -0.54 -10.21 -13.77
CA PRO A 527 -1.06 -9.47 -12.59
C PRO A 527 -0.31 -8.18 -12.28
N ARG A 528 0.95 -8.09 -12.72
CA ARG A 528 1.82 -6.93 -12.59
C ARG A 528 1.33 -5.68 -13.34
N ARG A 529 0.65 -5.87 -14.47
CA ARG A 529 0.07 -4.77 -15.26
C ARG A 529 -1.22 -4.26 -14.63
N HIS A 530 -2.02 -5.14 -14.02
CA HIS A 530 -3.31 -4.80 -13.39
C HIS A 530 -3.24 -3.69 -12.34
N ARG A 531 -2.07 -3.47 -11.74
CA ARG A 531 -1.95 -2.67 -10.51
C ARG A 531 -0.96 -1.52 -10.57
N GLN A 532 -0.32 -1.26 -11.71
CA GLN A 532 0.38 0.03 -11.88
C GLN A 532 -0.59 1.22 -11.79
N GLY A 533 -1.86 1.03 -12.20
CA GLY A 533 -2.94 2.01 -12.02
C GLY A 533 -3.29 2.32 -10.56
N PHE A 534 -3.18 1.34 -9.65
CA PHE A 534 -3.33 1.57 -8.21
C PHE A 534 -2.18 2.40 -7.62
N ARG A 535 -0.96 2.22 -8.15
CA ARG A 535 0.28 2.78 -7.59
C ARG A 535 0.49 4.26 -7.93
N HIS A 536 0.09 4.71 -9.11
CA HIS A 536 0.36 6.07 -9.58
C HIS A 536 -0.53 7.16 -8.96
N TRP A 537 -1.53 6.80 -8.15
CA TRP A 537 -2.53 7.77 -7.65
C TRP A 537 -2.56 7.93 -6.12
N ILE A 538 -1.98 6.99 -5.35
CA ILE A 538 -2.00 7.06 -3.88
C ILE A 538 -0.76 7.80 -3.33
N GLY A 539 0.27 8.02 -4.14
CA GLY A 539 1.48 8.75 -3.77
C GLY A 539 1.62 10.10 -4.49
N CYS A 540 1.38 11.19 -3.75
CA CYS A 540 1.71 12.59 -4.07
C CYS A 540 0.78 13.37 -5.03
N PRO A 541 0.09 14.45 -4.55
CA PRO A 541 -0.38 15.52 -5.41
C PRO A 541 0.80 16.40 -5.85
N ASP A 542 0.66 17.09 -6.97
CA ASP A 542 1.61 18.06 -7.55
C ASP A 542 2.74 17.49 -8.43
N ARG A 543 2.44 17.37 -9.73
CA ARG A 543 3.03 18.22 -10.78
C ARG A 543 2.28 18.02 -12.10
N ALA A 544 1.22 18.78 -12.29
CA ALA A 544 0.78 19.16 -13.62
C ALA A 544 1.86 20.07 -14.24
N GLY A 545 2.76 19.51 -15.03
CA GLY A 545 3.64 20.27 -15.92
C GLY A 545 2.92 20.52 -17.25
N PRO A 546 2.91 21.76 -17.77
CA PRO A 546 2.10 22.10 -18.93
C PRO A 546 2.66 21.44 -20.19
N ALA A 547 1.80 20.68 -20.86
CA ALA A 547 1.93 20.43 -22.29
C ALA A 547 2.02 21.79 -23.02
N GLY A 548 3.07 21.98 -23.81
CA GLY A 548 3.13 23.07 -24.78
C GLY A 548 4.54 23.53 -25.14
N ARG A 549 5.10 22.96 -26.21
CA ARG A 549 5.34 23.66 -27.49
C ARG A 549 6.22 22.84 -28.44
N LEU A 550 5.58 22.45 -29.55
CA LEU A 550 6.08 22.53 -30.94
C LEU A 550 7.60 22.72 -31.13
N ARG A 551 8.29 21.68 -31.62
CA ARG A 551 8.97 21.65 -32.93
C ARG A 551 9.38 20.23 -33.29
#